data_AF-A0A2T7DBU0-F1
#
_entry.id   AF-A0A2T7DBU0-F1
#
_cell.length_a   1.000
_cell.length_b   1.000
_cell.length_c   1.000
_cell.angle_alpha   90.00
_cell.angle_beta   90.00
_cell.angle_gamma   90.00
#
_symmetry.space_group_name_H-M   'P 1'
#
loop_
_entity.id
_entity.type
_entity.pdbx_description
1 polymer ?
#
loop_
_entity_poly.entity_id
_entity_poly.type
_entity_poly.pdbx_seq_one_letter_code
_entity_poly.pdbx_strand_id
1 'polypeptide(L)'
;MCCKDVTGTQFSTQKFIEKVNAVIKQYNGKLVEELEVKLEFDIKLAEHLYSWVSFALSSRAKNLALDLLPANFRLHPDLYRFPFELCDGGSVSRLQKIQLSFISFEPPPQFSGFPNLKKLDLHVVRATQIDLPNMLANCS
;
A
#
# COMPACT_ATOMS: atom_id res chain seq x y z
N MET A 1 23.97 -23.95 1.40
CA MET A 1 22.52 -24.07 1.67
C MET A 1 22.33 -23.74 3.14
N CYS A 2 21.79 -22.56 3.46
CA CYS A 2 21.42 -22.23 4.83
C CYS A 2 19.91 -22.30 4.91
N CYS A 3 19.38 -23.26 5.66
CA CYS A 3 18.01 -23.25 6.13
C CYS A 3 17.83 -21.98 6.95
N LYS A 4 17.24 -20.93 6.33
CA LYS A 4 16.86 -19.74 7.06
C LYS A 4 15.66 -20.10 7.94
N ASP A 5 15.72 -19.59 9.16
CA ASP A 5 14.79 -19.79 10.27
C ASP A 5 13.36 -19.32 9.90
N VAL A 6 12.60 -20.18 9.21
CA VAL A 6 11.24 -19.87 8.71
C VAL A 6 10.25 -19.62 9.85
N THR A 7 10.50 -20.18 11.03
CA THR A 7 9.59 -20.13 12.19
C THR A 7 9.73 -18.81 12.96
N GLY A 8 10.95 -18.28 13.12
CA GLY A 8 11.20 -17.03 13.82
C GLY A 8 10.67 -15.80 13.07
N THR A 9 10.79 -15.77 11.75
CA THR A 9 10.28 -14.67 10.91
C THR A 9 8.75 -14.65 10.84
N GLN A 10 8.10 -15.81 10.69
CA GLN A 10 6.63 -15.90 10.68
C GLN A 10 6.00 -15.43 12.00
N PHE A 11 6.60 -15.80 13.14
CA PHE A 11 6.11 -15.36 14.45
C PHE A 11 6.26 -13.84 14.65
N SER A 12 7.32 -13.24 14.09
CA SER A 12 7.50 -11.79 14.10
C SER A 12 6.47 -11.08 13.25
N THR A 13 6.17 -11.60 12.05
CA THR A 13 5.16 -11.03 11.14
C THR A 13 3.76 -11.07 11.76
N GLN A 14 3.37 -12.20 12.39
CA GLN A 14 2.06 -12.30 13.04
C GLN A 14 1.89 -11.27 14.16
N LYS A 15 2.89 -11.13 15.03
CA LYS A 15 2.88 -10.10 16.10
C LYS A 15 2.83 -8.69 15.54
N PHE A 16 3.49 -8.43 14.41
CA PHE A 16 3.42 -7.15 13.73
C PHE A 16 1.98 -6.87 13.27
N ILE A 17 1.35 -7.82 12.58
CA ILE A 17 -0.04 -7.71 12.11
C ILE A 17 -1.00 -7.42 13.28
N GLU A 18 -0.89 -8.19 14.36
CA GLU A 18 -1.74 -8.03 15.54
C GLU A 18 -1.64 -6.63 16.15
N LYS A 19 -0.41 -6.10 16.24
CA LYS A 19 -0.18 -4.74 16.73
C LYS A 19 -0.76 -3.68 15.80
N VAL A 20 -0.54 -3.78 14.49
CA VAL A 20 -1.10 -2.85 13.51
C VAL A 20 -2.63 -2.86 13.58
N ASN A 21 -3.25 -4.05 13.61
CA ASN A 21 -4.70 -4.19 13.70
C ASN A 21 -5.26 -3.59 15.00
N ALA A 22 -4.55 -3.76 16.13
CA ALA A 22 -4.95 -3.15 17.40
C ALA A 22 -4.89 -1.62 17.33
N VAL A 23 -3.84 -1.04 16.73
CA VAL A 23 -3.72 0.41 16.53
C VAL A 23 -4.82 0.94 15.62
N ILE A 24 -5.03 0.32 14.45
CA ILE A 24 -6.09 0.71 13.50
C ILE A 24 -7.46 0.73 14.18
N LYS A 25 -7.78 -0.29 15.00
CA LYS A 25 -9.04 -0.35 15.75
C LYS A 25 -9.21 0.84 16.71
N GLN A 26 -8.13 1.30 17.36
CA GLN A 26 -8.16 2.45 18.29
C GLN A 26 -8.30 3.81 17.58
N TYR A 27 -7.92 3.87 16.31
CA TYR A 27 -7.95 5.08 15.49
C TYR A 27 -9.12 5.11 14.50
N ASN A 28 -10.03 4.14 14.56
CA ASN A 28 -11.20 4.11 13.70
C ASN A 28 -12.03 5.39 13.83
N GLY A 29 -12.43 5.98 12.71
CA GLY A 29 -13.16 7.26 12.64
C GLY A 29 -12.34 8.51 12.94
N LYS A 30 -11.03 8.40 13.19
CA LYS A 30 -10.15 9.56 13.38
C LYS A 30 -9.46 9.94 12.08
N LEU A 31 -9.15 11.24 11.95
CA LEU A 31 -8.24 11.71 10.91
C LEU A 31 -6.82 11.24 11.24
N VAL A 32 -6.14 10.73 10.22
CA VAL A 32 -4.74 10.33 10.29
C VAL A 32 -3.94 11.22 9.36
N GLU A 33 -2.72 11.58 9.75
CA GLU A 33 -1.80 12.32 8.88
C GLU A 33 -1.10 11.36 7.91
N GLU A 34 -0.60 10.23 8.41
CA GLU A 34 0.15 9.26 7.62
C GLU A 34 -0.07 7.82 8.06
N LEU A 35 -0.04 6.92 7.08
CA LEU A 35 0.15 5.50 7.31
C LEU A 35 1.36 5.04 6.49
N GLU A 36 2.37 4.54 7.19
CA GLU A 36 3.56 3.95 6.57
C GLU A 36 3.76 2.52 7.05
N VAL A 37 3.89 1.60 6.11
CA VAL A 37 4.03 0.17 6.39
C VAL A 37 5.25 -0.35 5.66
N LYS A 38 6.20 -0.92 6.42
CA LYS A 38 7.41 -1.54 5.89
C LYS A 38 7.52 -2.98 6.38
N LEU A 39 7.45 -3.93 5.44
CA LEU A 39 7.57 -5.36 5.67
C LEU A 39 7.77 -6.07 4.33
N GLU A 40 8.42 -7.22 4.30
CA GLU A 40 8.53 -8.00 3.06
C GLU A 40 7.16 -8.59 2.68
N PHE A 41 6.77 -8.46 1.40
CA PHE A 41 5.51 -9.01 0.92
C PHE A 41 5.49 -10.54 0.95
N ASP A 42 4.40 -11.08 1.47
CA ASP A 42 3.97 -12.48 1.40
C ASP A 42 2.47 -12.45 1.06
N ILE A 43 2.00 -13.36 0.23
CA ILE A 43 0.59 -13.40 -0.20
C ILE A 43 -0.39 -13.46 0.97
N LYS A 44 0.00 -14.03 2.12
CA LYS A 44 -0.78 -14.08 3.35
C LYS A 44 -1.04 -12.69 3.95
N LEU A 45 -0.27 -11.68 3.57
CA LEU A 45 -0.45 -10.29 3.99
C LEU A 45 -1.49 -9.53 3.16
N ALA A 46 -1.95 -10.07 2.03
CA ALA A 46 -2.78 -9.33 1.09
C ALA A 46 -4.07 -8.78 1.72
N GLU A 47 -4.78 -9.60 2.51
CA GLU A 47 -6.02 -9.18 3.20
C GLU A 47 -5.76 -8.15 4.30
N HIS A 48 -4.61 -8.26 4.99
CA HIS A 48 -4.20 -7.28 6.00
C HIS A 48 -3.83 -5.94 5.37
N LEU A 49 -3.03 -5.96 4.30
CA LEU A 49 -2.68 -4.78 3.53
C LEU A 49 -3.92 -4.09 2.95
N TYR A 50 -4.88 -4.87 2.41
CA TYR A 50 -6.16 -4.33 1.96
C TYR A 50 -6.89 -3.57 3.08
N SER A 51 -6.96 -4.18 4.27
CA SER A 51 -7.59 -3.56 5.45
C SER A 51 -6.86 -2.30 5.91
N TRP A 52 -5.52 -2.29 5.85
CA TRP A 52 -4.70 -1.15 6.23
C TRP A 52 -4.83 0.01 5.24
N VAL A 53 -4.88 -0.27 3.93
CA VAL A 53 -5.14 0.74 2.90
C VAL A 53 -6.56 1.29 3.04
N SER A 54 -7.55 0.43 3.27
CA SER A 54 -8.93 0.86 3.55
C SER A 54 -9.02 1.82 4.74
N PHE A 55 -8.28 1.53 5.81
CA PHE A 55 -8.15 2.43 6.96
C PHE A 55 -7.51 3.77 6.60
N ALA A 56 -6.40 3.78 5.87
CA ALA A 56 -5.73 5.03 5.45
C ALA A 56 -6.65 5.93 4.62
N LEU A 57 -7.40 5.33 3.70
CA LEU A 57 -8.34 6.04 2.84
C LEU A 57 -9.55 6.55 3.63
N SER A 58 -10.12 5.72 4.51
CA SER A 58 -11.26 6.10 5.37
C SER A 58 -10.91 7.18 6.40
N SER A 59 -9.67 7.16 6.91
CA SER A 59 -9.13 8.20 7.80
C SER A 59 -8.67 9.47 7.05
N ARG A 60 -8.81 9.48 5.71
CA ARG A 60 -8.40 10.54 4.79
C ARG A 60 -6.94 10.94 5.00
N ALA A 61 -6.04 9.96 5.09
CA ALA A 61 -4.61 10.18 5.28
C ALA A 61 -4.04 11.14 4.22
N LYS A 62 -3.01 11.91 4.60
CA LYS A 62 -2.25 12.73 3.64
C LYS A 62 -1.11 11.93 3.00
N ASN A 63 -0.52 11.01 3.74
CA ASN A 63 0.58 10.19 3.25
C ASN A 63 0.23 8.71 3.36
N LEU A 64 0.48 7.96 2.29
CA LEU A 64 0.40 6.51 2.27
C LEU A 64 1.72 5.95 1.74
N ALA A 65 2.41 5.14 2.55
CA ALA A 65 3.62 4.45 2.15
C ALA A 65 3.48 2.93 2.37
N LEU A 66 3.72 2.15 1.32
CA LEU A 66 3.81 0.69 1.35
C LEU A 66 5.19 0.28 0.82
N ASP A 67 6.13 0.03 1.73
CA ASP A 67 7.46 -0.52 1.44
C ASP A 67 7.43 -2.05 1.60
N LEU A 68 7.12 -2.75 0.50
CA LEU A 68 6.82 -4.19 0.48
C LEU A 68 7.94 -5.05 -0.12
N LEU A 69 9.06 -4.45 -0.50
CA LEU A 69 10.10 -5.12 -1.27
C LEU A 69 10.82 -6.22 -0.47
N PRO A 70 10.76 -7.50 -0.90
CA PRO A 70 11.53 -8.57 -0.28
C PRO A 70 13.01 -8.49 -0.63
N ALA A 71 13.90 -8.93 0.26
CA ALA A 71 15.34 -9.02 -0.02
C ALA A 71 15.66 -9.84 -1.29
N ASN A 72 14.88 -10.88 -1.56
CA ASN A 72 15.01 -11.75 -2.75
C ASN A 72 13.86 -11.55 -3.75
N PHE A 73 13.52 -10.30 -4.06
CA PHE A 73 12.38 -9.95 -4.93
C PHE A 73 12.41 -10.60 -6.32
N ARG A 74 13.59 -10.91 -6.87
CA ARG A 74 13.73 -11.57 -8.19
C ARG A 74 13.16 -12.99 -8.26
N LEU A 75 12.92 -13.62 -7.11
CA LEU A 75 12.35 -14.97 -7.00
C LEU A 75 10.85 -14.97 -6.71
N HIS A 76 10.24 -13.80 -6.57
CA HIS A 76 8.83 -13.65 -6.17
C HIS A 76 8.00 -13.20 -7.38
N PRO A 77 7.09 -14.04 -7.90
CA PRO A 77 6.28 -13.69 -9.07
C PRO A 77 5.13 -12.73 -8.73
N ASP A 78 4.67 -12.75 -7.48
CA ASP A 78 3.45 -12.09 -7.04
C ASP A 78 3.76 -10.74 -6.39
N LEU A 79 3.31 -9.67 -7.02
CA LEU A 79 3.31 -8.33 -6.44
C LEU A 79 1.95 -8.07 -5.77
N TYR A 80 1.93 -7.24 -4.74
CA TYR A 80 0.68 -6.85 -4.11
C TYR A 80 -0.17 -6.01 -5.09
N ARG A 81 -1.40 -6.44 -5.38
CA ARG A 81 -2.34 -5.66 -6.20
C ARG A 81 -2.85 -4.49 -5.37
N PHE A 82 -2.55 -3.26 -5.80
CA PHE A 82 -3.05 -2.07 -5.12
C PHE A 82 -4.58 -1.96 -5.26
N PRO A 83 -5.32 -1.74 -4.16
CA PRO A 83 -6.79 -1.83 -4.16
C PRO A 83 -7.45 -0.52 -4.62
N PHE A 84 -7.40 -0.25 -5.92
CA PHE A 84 -8.00 0.96 -6.51
C PHE A 84 -9.52 1.04 -6.33
N GLU A 85 -10.19 -0.09 -6.10
CA GLU A 85 -11.61 -0.15 -5.74
C GLU A 85 -11.95 0.61 -4.44
N LEU A 86 -10.96 0.88 -3.59
CA LEU A 86 -11.11 1.70 -2.38
C LEU A 86 -10.90 3.21 -2.64
N CYS A 87 -10.36 3.55 -3.81
CA CYS A 87 -9.97 4.91 -4.17
C CYS A 87 -11.14 5.63 -4.85
N ASP A 88 -11.98 6.29 -4.06
CA ASP A 88 -12.99 7.23 -4.55
C ASP A 88 -12.52 8.68 -4.39
N GLY A 89 -13.18 9.60 -5.10
CA GLY A 89 -12.79 11.02 -5.10
C GLY A 89 -12.80 11.67 -3.71
N GLY A 90 -13.61 11.17 -2.77
CA GLY A 90 -13.63 11.63 -1.38
C GLY A 90 -12.46 11.09 -0.57
N SER A 91 -12.19 9.79 -0.68
CA SER A 91 -11.19 9.07 0.11
C SER A 91 -9.77 9.50 -0.26
N VAL A 92 -9.50 9.74 -1.55
CA VAL A 92 -8.17 10.18 -2.03
C VAL A 92 -7.94 11.68 -1.99
N SER A 93 -8.96 12.49 -1.70
CA SER A 93 -8.91 13.96 -1.79
C SER A 93 -7.80 14.60 -0.97
N ARG A 94 -7.37 14.00 0.16
CA ARG A 94 -6.32 14.56 1.03
C ARG A 94 -4.94 13.96 0.76
N LEU A 95 -4.83 12.92 -0.08
CA LEU A 95 -3.54 12.28 -0.35
C LEU A 95 -2.62 13.25 -1.10
N GLN A 96 -1.47 13.49 -0.49
CA GLN A 96 -0.41 14.37 -0.96
C GLN A 96 0.88 13.60 -1.24
N LYS A 97 1.10 12.46 -0.58
CA LYS A 97 2.30 11.64 -0.78
C LYS A 97 1.92 10.18 -0.90
N ILE A 98 2.41 9.54 -1.96
CA ILE A 98 2.26 8.11 -2.19
C ILE A 98 3.65 7.52 -2.41
N GLN A 99 4.00 6.53 -1.61
CA GLN A 99 5.19 5.70 -1.80
C GLN A 99 4.76 4.25 -1.93
N LEU A 100 5.06 3.61 -3.04
CA LEU A 100 4.66 2.23 -3.29
C LEU A 100 5.85 1.42 -3.79
N SER A 101 6.08 0.27 -3.17
CA SER A 101 7.05 -0.68 -3.68
C SER A 101 6.54 -2.10 -3.72
N PHE A 102 7.02 -2.85 -4.71
CA PHE A 102 6.67 -4.25 -4.92
C PHE A 102 5.17 -4.50 -5.09
N ILE A 103 4.54 -3.69 -5.97
CA ILE A 103 3.10 -3.72 -6.22
C ILE A 103 2.75 -3.89 -7.72
N SER A 104 1.60 -4.50 -8.00
CA SER A 104 0.90 -4.37 -9.29
C SER A 104 -0.01 -3.15 -9.24
N PHE A 105 0.21 -2.24 -10.17
CA PHE A 105 -0.42 -0.93 -10.25
C PHE A 105 -1.27 -0.87 -11.50
N GLU A 106 -2.52 -1.31 -11.37
CA GLU A 106 -3.49 -1.47 -12.46
C GLU A 106 -4.78 -0.70 -12.11
N PRO A 107 -4.79 0.65 -12.23
CA PRO A 107 -5.99 1.44 -12.00
C PRO A 107 -7.10 1.09 -13.00
N PRO A 108 -8.37 1.10 -12.58
CA PRO A 108 -9.48 0.91 -13.52
C PRO A 108 -9.60 2.12 -14.46
N PRO A 109 -10.16 1.97 -15.68
CA PRO A 109 -10.22 3.04 -16.68
C PRO A 109 -10.89 4.34 -16.21
N GLN A 110 -11.83 4.25 -15.28
CA GLN A 110 -12.55 5.39 -14.70
C GLN A 110 -11.81 6.07 -13.55
N PHE A 111 -10.63 5.59 -13.15
CA PHE A 111 -9.84 6.20 -12.09
C PHE A 111 -9.33 7.57 -12.54
N SER A 112 -9.69 8.61 -11.80
CA SER A 112 -9.40 10.01 -12.14
C SER A 112 -8.12 10.56 -11.50
N GLY A 113 -7.25 9.67 -11.00
CA GLY A 113 -5.98 10.03 -10.40
C GLY A 113 -6.07 10.52 -8.96
N PHE A 114 -4.96 11.09 -8.47
CA PHE A 114 -4.82 11.62 -7.13
C PHE A 114 -4.71 13.17 -7.17
N PRO A 115 -5.81 13.92 -6.94
CA PRO A 115 -5.88 15.34 -7.32
C PRO A 115 -4.93 16.26 -6.54
N ASN A 116 -4.55 15.88 -5.32
CA ASN A 116 -3.68 16.68 -4.45
C ASN A 116 -2.28 16.08 -4.28
N LEU A 117 -1.89 15.13 -5.14
CA LEU A 117 -0.62 14.43 -5.05
C LEU A 117 0.55 15.38 -5.37
N LYS A 118 1.47 15.51 -4.40
CA LYS A 118 2.67 16.36 -4.46
C LYS A 118 3.96 15.56 -4.53
N LYS A 119 3.94 14.31 -4.04
CA LYS A 119 5.09 13.41 -4.07
C LYS A 119 4.62 12.01 -4.45
N LEU A 120 5.32 11.44 -5.42
CA LEU A 120 5.16 10.07 -5.85
C LEU A 120 6.51 9.38 -5.81
N ASP A 121 6.59 8.24 -5.14
CA ASP A 121 7.77 7.38 -5.07
C ASP A 121 7.34 5.95 -5.42
N LEU A 122 7.95 5.39 -6.47
CA LEU A 122 7.60 4.07 -7.01
C LEU A 122 8.87 3.22 -7.12
N HIS A 123 8.84 2.03 -6.54
CA HIS A 123 9.98 1.11 -6.57
C HIS A 123 9.56 -0.33 -6.87
N VAL A 124 10.04 -0.91 -7.97
CA VAL A 124 9.63 -2.26 -8.43
C VAL A 124 8.10 -2.36 -8.55
N VAL A 125 7.55 -1.60 -9.49
CA VAL A 125 6.11 -1.52 -9.75
C VAL A 125 5.82 -2.11 -11.12
N ARG A 126 4.80 -2.98 -11.19
CA ARG A 126 4.24 -3.44 -12.47
C ARG A 126 3.12 -2.50 -12.87
N ALA A 127 3.29 -1.83 -14.02
CA ALA A 127 2.32 -0.91 -14.59
C ALA A 127 2.36 -0.99 -16.12
N THR A 128 1.25 -0.69 -16.77
CA THR A 128 1.12 -0.48 -18.21
C THR A 128 1.49 0.95 -18.60
N GLN A 129 1.59 1.22 -19.91
CA GLN A 129 1.89 2.56 -20.42
C GLN A 129 0.82 3.61 -20.08
N ILE A 130 -0.41 3.19 -19.79
CA ILE A 130 -1.54 4.09 -19.50
C ILE A 130 -1.74 4.32 -18.00
N ASP A 131 -1.21 3.45 -17.13
CA ASP A 131 -1.49 3.48 -15.70
C ASP A 131 -0.86 4.68 -14.99
N LEU A 132 0.38 5.03 -15.34
CA LEU A 132 1.06 6.19 -14.77
C LEU A 132 0.41 7.52 -15.21
N PRO A 133 0.10 7.75 -16.51
CA PRO A 133 -0.69 8.91 -16.92
C PRO A 133 -2.04 9.02 -16.20
N ASN A 134 -2.79 7.92 -16.05
CA ASN A 134 -4.10 7.94 -15.37
C ASN A 134 -3.98 8.33 -13.89
N MET A 135 -2.91 7.89 -13.22
CA MET A 135 -2.64 8.27 -11.83
C MET A 135 -2.33 9.76 -11.67
N LEU A 136 -1.52 10.29 -12.59
CA LEU A 136 -1.08 11.69 -12.58
C LEU A 136 -2.12 12.64 -13.16
N ALA A 137 -3.24 12.10 -13.67
CA ALA A 137 -4.36 12.89 -14.10
C ALA A 137 -4.84 13.76 -12.93
N ASN A 138 -5.04 15.05 -13.20
CA ASN A 138 -5.56 16.03 -12.25
C ASN A 138 -4.66 16.33 -11.04
N CYS A 139 -3.39 15.90 -11.02
CA CYS A 139 -2.44 16.44 -10.04
C CYS A 139 -2.25 17.94 -10.28
N SER A 140 -2.33 18.73 -9.21
CA SER A 140 -2.23 20.20 -9.22
C SER A 140 -0.99 20.72 -8.52
#